data_AF-A0A8I1X3R1-F1
#
_entry.id   AF-A0A8I1X3R1-F1
#
_cell.length_a   1.000
_cell.length_b   1.000
_cell.length_c   1.000
_cell.angle_alpha   90.00
_cell.angle_beta   90.00
_cell.angle_gamma   90.00
#
_symmetry.space_group_name_H-M   'P 1'
#
loop_
_entity.id
_entity.type
_entity.pdbx_description
1 polymer ?
#
loop_
_entity_poly.entity_id
_entity_poly.type
_entity_poly.pdbx_seq_one_letter_code
_entity_poly.pdbx_strand_id
1 'polypeptide(L)'
;MTEEPCQCSDCQRFYREHDRLIREYPTFKQQQELNWASIQSFRTLCTKVTDELQRELSQRESNEETSTKEKHISDTEITEALDELESVNAYLYSIEALMERIFDTKISNNIESKFKEIANELAPDPLNMDRLILNRLFHQTPDSPDKKNIN
;
A
#
# COMPACT_ATOMS: atom_id res chain seq x y z
N MET A 1 7.33 15.00 25.24
CA MET A 1 8.43 15.05 24.26
C MET A 1 7.97 14.23 23.09
N THR A 2 7.71 14.84 21.94
CA THR A 2 7.43 14.11 20.70
C THR A 2 8.76 13.59 20.19
N GLU A 3 8.96 12.27 20.23
CA GLU A 3 10.11 11.62 19.62
C GLU A 3 10.18 12.03 18.14
N GLU A 4 11.35 12.46 17.68
CA GLU A 4 11.53 12.79 16.27
C GLU A 4 11.33 11.52 15.42
N PRO A 5 10.59 11.61 14.30
CA PRO A 5 10.32 10.45 13.46
C PRO A 5 11.63 9.90 12.89
N CYS A 6 11.76 8.57 12.91
CA CYS A 6 12.93 7.86 12.39
C CYS A 6 13.26 8.28 10.94
N GLN A 7 14.54 8.55 10.67
CA GLN A 7 15.02 9.08 9.39
C GLN A 7 15.73 8.04 8.50
N CYS A 8 15.59 6.74 8.79
CA CYS A 8 16.16 5.71 7.91
C CYS A 8 15.42 5.68 6.54
N SER A 9 16.06 5.10 5.52
CA SER A 9 15.54 5.05 4.15
C SER A 9 14.13 4.46 4.06
N ASP A 10 13.87 3.42 4.84
CA ASP A 10 12.60 2.70 4.82
C ASP A 10 11.49 3.52 5.48
N CYS A 11 11.77 4.14 6.63
CA CYS A 11 10.84 5.07 7.27
C CYS A 11 10.54 6.27 6.36
N GLN A 12 11.56 6.84 5.69
CA GLN A 12 11.34 7.93 4.74
C GLN A 12 10.52 7.51 3.52
N ARG A 13 10.67 6.27 3.04
CA ARG A 13 9.81 5.73 1.97
C ARG A 13 8.37 5.58 2.47
N PHE A 14 8.19 5.03 3.66
CA PHE A 14 6.88 4.90 4.29
C PHE A 14 6.18 6.25 4.45
N TYR A 15 6.84 7.24 5.07
CA TYR A 15 6.23 8.57 5.27
C TYR A 15 5.86 9.24 3.95
N ARG A 16 6.69 9.08 2.90
CA ARG A 16 6.37 9.59 1.56
C ARG A 16 5.11 8.98 0.98
N GLU A 17 4.97 7.65 1.01
CA GLU A 17 3.77 6.98 0.50
C GLU A 17 2.56 7.24 1.39
N HIS A 18 2.72 7.23 2.71
CA HIS A 18 1.67 7.57 3.68
C HIS A 18 1.08 8.96 3.38
N ASP A 19 1.92 9.98 3.30
CA ASP A 19 1.47 11.35 3.03
C ASP A 19 0.87 11.47 1.64
N ARG A 20 1.38 10.71 0.66
CA ARG A 20 0.80 10.63 -0.67
C ARG A 20 -0.62 10.06 -0.64
N LEU A 21 -0.85 8.98 0.10
CA LEU A 21 -2.18 8.37 0.21
C LEU A 21 -3.18 9.30 0.88
N ILE A 22 -2.76 10.06 1.90
CA ILE A 22 -3.60 11.09 2.53
C ILE A 22 -3.99 12.17 1.52
N ARG A 23 -3.04 12.64 0.70
CA ARG A 23 -3.30 13.66 -0.34
C ARG A 23 -4.20 13.17 -1.47
N GLU A 24 -3.93 11.98 -2.01
CA GLU A 24 -4.65 11.44 -3.16
C GLU A 24 -6.07 10.98 -2.78
N TYR A 25 -6.26 10.49 -1.56
CA TYR A 25 -7.52 9.92 -1.07
C TYR A 25 -8.02 10.64 0.19
N PRO A 26 -8.28 11.96 0.15
CA PRO A 26 -8.45 12.79 1.35
C PRO A 26 -9.85 12.70 2.00
N THR A 27 -10.73 11.80 1.56
CA THR A 27 -12.08 11.63 2.12
C THR A 27 -12.21 10.30 2.85
N PHE A 28 -13.14 10.22 3.79
CA PHE A 28 -13.43 8.98 4.49
C PHE A 28 -13.83 7.88 3.52
N LYS A 29 -14.74 8.17 2.58
CA LYS A 29 -15.13 7.21 1.53
C LYS A 29 -13.94 6.72 0.70
N GLN A 30 -13.04 7.61 0.28
CA GLN A 30 -11.85 7.21 -0.50
C GLN A 30 -10.89 6.36 0.34
N GLN A 31 -10.72 6.65 1.63
CA GLN A 31 -9.92 5.83 2.53
C GLN A 31 -10.51 4.43 2.73
N GLN A 32 -11.84 4.33 2.84
CA GLN A 32 -12.52 3.04 2.85
C GLN A 32 -12.23 2.26 1.56
N GLU A 33 -12.48 2.87 0.39
CA GLU A 33 -12.26 2.27 -0.94
C GLU A 33 -10.80 1.81 -1.13
N LEU A 34 -9.83 2.62 -0.70
CA LEU A 34 -8.41 2.28 -0.73
C LEU A 34 -8.08 1.06 0.14
N ASN A 35 -8.61 1.01 1.36
CA ASN A 35 -8.40 -0.11 2.27
C ASN A 35 -9.02 -1.41 1.70
N TRP A 36 -10.22 -1.33 1.14
CA TRP A 36 -10.87 -2.46 0.49
C TRP A 36 -10.07 -2.98 -0.70
N ALA A 37 -9.66 -2.10 -1.61
CA ALA A 37 -8.85 -2.48 -2.76
C ALA A 37 -7.54 -3.17 -2.32
N SER A 38 -6.92 -2.67 -1.25
CA SER A 38 -5.70 -3.26 -0.67
C SER A 38 -5.93 -4.68 -0.15
N ILE A 39 -6.96 -4.89 0.67
CA ILE A 39 -7.29 -6.23 1.23
C ILE A 39 -7.66 -7.21 0.12
N GLN A 40 -8.50 -6.79 -0.84
CA GLN A 40 -8.91 -7.65 -1.94
C GLN A 40 -7.74 -8.03 -2.84
N SER A 41 -6.81 -7.10 -3.10
CA SER A 41 -5.59 -7.40 -3.86
C SER A 41 -4.68 -8.40 -3.12
N PHE A 42 -4.55 -8.25 -1.80
CA PHE A 42 -3.76 -9.15 -0.97
C PHE A 42 -4.35 -10.56 -0.95
N ARG A 43 -5.66 -10.68 -0.69
CA ARG A 43 -6.39 -11.96 -0.72
C ARG A 43 -6.27 -12.66 -2.07
N THR A 44 -6.41 -11.91 -3.16
CA THR A 44 -6.26 -12.44 -4.52
C THR A 44 -4.86 -13.03 -4.72
N LEU A 45 -3.82 -12.33 -4.28
CA LEU A 45 -2.44 -12.80 -4.42
C LEU A 45 -2.18 -14.04 -3.55
N CYS A 46 -2.61 -14.05 -2.28
CA CYS A 46 -2.51 -15.21 -1.39
C CYS A 46 -3.19 -16.44 -2.00
N THR A 47 -4.41 -16.27 -2.54
CA THR A 47 -5.14 -17.37 -3.19
C THR A 47 -4.38 -17.90 -4.40
N LYS A 48 -3.86 -17.02 -5.26
CA LYS A 48 -3.10 -17.42 -6.45
C LYS A 48 -1.81 -18.17 -6.11
N VAL A 49 -1.09 -17.74 -5.07
CA VAL A 49 0.11 -18.43 -4.60
C VAL A 49 -0.26 -19.79 -3.99
N THR A 50 -1.34 -19.86 -3.20
CA THR A 50 -1.83 -21.13 -2.62
C THR A 50 -2.18 -22.14 -3.72
N ASP A 51 -2.93 -21.72 -4.74
CA ASP A 51 -3.30 -22.54 -5.89
C ASP A 51 -2.05 -23.07 -6.65
N GLU A 52 -1.04 -22.21 -6.83
CA GLU A 52 0.21 -22.57 -7.51
C GLU A 52 0.99 -23.61 -6.71
N LEU A 53 1.18 -23.38 -5.41
CA LEU A 53 1.89 -24.28 -4.51
C LEU A 53 1.21 -25.66 -4.41
N GLN A 54 -0.11 -25.68 -4.32
CA GLN A 54 -0.88 -26.93 -4.28
C GLN A 54 -0.81 -27.69 -5.60
N ARG A 55 -0.78 -26.99 -6.73
CA ARG A 55 -0.56 -27.58 -8.04
C ARG A 55 0.85 -28.15 -8.18
N GLU A 56 1.87 -27.43 -7.72
CA GLU A 56 3.24 -27.92 -7.71
C GLU A 56 3.38 -29.20 -6.88
N LEU A 57 2.80 -29.23 -5.68
CA LEU A 57 2.82 -30.41 -4.81
C LEU A 57 2.14 -31.61 -5.48
N SER A 58 0.95 -31.41 -6.04
CA SER A 58 0.20 -32.46 -6.75
C SER A 58 0.97 -33.00 -7.97
N GLN A 59 1.63 -32.12 -8.72
CA GLN A 59 2.45 -32.51 -9.87
C GLN A 59 3.67 -33.33 -9.45
N ARG A 60 4.29 -33.00 -8.31
CA ARG A 60 5.44 -33.72 -7.75
C ARG A 60 5.03 -35.10 -7.23
N GLU A 61 3.85 -35.24 -6.63
CA GLU A 61 3.29 -36.53 -6.20
C GLU A 61 2.96 -37.44 -7.40
N SER A 62 2.51 -36.87 -8.52
CA SER A 62 2.13 -37.64 -9.72
C SER A 62 3.32 -38.07 -10.61
N ASN A 63 4.46 -37.39 -10.52
CA ASN A 63 5.65 -37.66 -11.32
C ASN A 63 6.74 -38.28 -10.43
N GLU A 64 6.62 -39.57 -10.09
CA GLU A 64 7.58 -40.25 -9.20
C GLU A 64 9.03 -40.24 -9.71
N GLU A 65 9.29 -40.10 -11.01
CA GLU A 65 10.66 -40.09 -11.54
C GLU A 65 10.76 -39.26 -12.83
N THR A 66 11.14 -37.98 -12.75
CA THR A 66 11.99 -37.25 -13.74
C THR A 66 11.88 -35.73 -13.55
N SER A 67 12.65 -35.14 -12.63
CA SER A 67 13.08 -33.75 -12.78
C SER A 67 14.23 -33.39 -11.86
N THR A 68 15.46 -33.58 -12.35
CA THR A 68 16.67 -32.87 -11.92
C THR A 68 16.63 -31.42 -12.39
N LYS A 69 15.55 -30.70 -12.07
CA LYS A 69 15.57 -29.23 -12.03
C LYS A 69 15.76 -28.84 -10.59
N GLU A 70 16.74 -28.00 -10.30
CA GLU A 70 17.01 -27.42 -8.99
C GLU A 70 15.69 -26.97 -8.33
N LYS A 71 15.14 -27.81 -7.45
CA LYS A 71 13.93 -27.50 -6.68
C LYS A 71 14.36 -26.45 -5.66
N HIS A 72 14.03 -25.19 -5.93
CA HIS A 72 14.37 -24.07 -5.07
C HIS A 72 13.56 -24.08 -3.74
N ILE A 73 12.50 -24.90 -3.67
CA ILE A 73 11.61 -25.05 -2.51
C ILE A 73 11.26 -26.54 -2.35
N SER A 74 11.49 -27.07 -1.15
CA SER A 74 11.21 -28.46 -0.76
C SER A 74 9.72 -28.71 -0.52
N ASP A 75 9.29 -29.97 -0.60
CA ASP A 75 7.87 -30.32 -0.43
C ASP A 75 7.37 -30.05 1.01
N THR A 76 8.27 -30.13 2.00
CA THR A 76 8.01 -29.73 3.39
C THR A 76 7.79 -28.23 3.52
N GLU A 77 8.65 -27.40 2.90
CA GLU A 77 8.48 -25.94 2.91
C GLU A 77 7.19 -25.52 2.20
N ILE A 78 6.79 -26.21 1.12
CA ILE A 78 5.51 -25.96 0.44
C ILE A 78 4.33 -26.27 1.37
N THR A 79 4.38 -27.41 2.08
CA THR A 79 3.29 -27.82 2.97
C THR A 79 3.15 -26.86 4.14
N GLU A 80 4.26 -26.46 4.78
CA GLU A 80 4.27 -25.48 5.85
C GLU A 80 3.74 -24.11 5.37
N ALA A 81 4.16 -23.66 4.18
CA ALA A 81 3.68 -22.42 3.60
C ALA A 81 2.17 -22.45 3.28
N LEU A 82 1.62 -23.60 2.87
CA LEU A 82 0.18 -23.76 2.64
C LEU A 82 -0.62 -23.61 3.95
N ASP A 83 -0.16 -24.21 5.05
CA ASP A 83 -0.80 -24.08 6.36
C ASP A 83 -0.75 -22.62 6.88
N GLU A 84 0.38 -21.94 6.69
CA GLU A 84 0.53 -20.52 7.03
C GLU A 84 -0.38 -19.63 6.17
N LEU A 85 -0.45 -19.88 4.86
CA LEU A 85 -1.30 -19.13 3.95
C LEU A 85 -2.80 -19.35 4.22
N GLU A 86 -3.21 -20.55 4.64
CA GLU A 86 -4.57 -20.82 5.09
C GLU A 86 -4.91 -19.99 6.33
N SER A 87 -3.98 -19.92 7.29
CA SER A 87 -4.12 -19.09 8.49
C SER A 87 -4.23 -17.60 8.14
N VAL A 88 -3.38 -17.09 7.23
CA VAL A 88 -3.44 -15.72 6.74
C VAL A 88 -4.77 -15.43 6.04
N ASN A 89 -5.25 -16.35 5.19
CA ASN A 89 -6.54 -16.20 4.52
C ASN A 89 -7.69 -16.09 5.53
N ALA A 90 -7.68 -16.90 6.60
CA ALA A 90 -8.67 -16.79 7.67
C ALA A 90 -8.66 -15.42 8.36
N TYR A 91 -7.47 -14.86 8.62
CA TYR A 91 -7.34 -13.50 9.15
C TYR A 91 -7.87 -12.46 8.17
N LEU A 92 -7.57 -12.57 6.86
CA LEU A 92 -8.08 -11.65 5.85
C LEU A 92 -9.61 -11.66 5.78
N TYR A 93 -10.25 -12.83 5.89
CA TYR A 93 -11.71 -12.93 6.00
C TYR A 93 -12.26 -12.20 7.24
N SER A 94 -11.58 -12.32 8.38
CA SER A 94 -12.01 -11.62 9.59
C SER A 94 -11.91 -10.10 9.45
N ILE A 95 -10.88 -9.60 8.78
CA ILE A 95 -10.71 -8.17 8.48
C ILE A 95 -11.76 -7.71 7.48
N GLU A 96 -12.04 -8.50 6.44
CA GLU A 96 -13.07 -8.20 5.43
C GLU A 96 -14.44 -8.01 6.09
N ALA A 97 -14.84 -8.92 6.99
CA ALA A 97 -16.10 -8.82 7.73
C ALA A 97 -16.17 -7.56 8.62
N LEU A 98 -15.05 -7.13 9.21
CA LEU A 98 -14.99 -5.87 9.95
C LEU A 98 -15.05 -4.66 9.03
N MET A 99 -14.40 -4.73 7.88
CA MET A 99 -14.41 -3.66 6.88
C MET A 99 -15.80 -3.44 6.33
N GLU A 100 -16.58 -4.48 6.04
CA GLU A 100 -17.98 -4.34 5.60
C GLU A 100 -18.80 -3.48 6.58
N ARG A 101 -18.60 -3.66 7.89
CA ARG A 101 -19.26 -2.83 8.92
C ARG A 101 -18.79 -1.38 8.90
N ILE A 102 -17.52 -1.15 8.61
CA ILE A 102 -16.97 0.21 8.43
C ILE A 102 -17.61 0.84 7.19
N PHE A 103 -17.73 0.10 6.08
CA PHE A 103 -18.33 0.56 4.82
C PHE A 103 -19.80 0.95 4.94
N ASP A 104 -20.57 0.26 5.77
CA ASP A 104 -21.98 0.60 6.02
C ASP A 104 -22.14 1.95 6.75
N THR A 105 -21.07 2.46 7.37
CA THR A 105 -21.09 3.74 8.07
C THR A 105 -21.06 4.89 7.06
N LYS A 106 -22.19 5.59 6.93
CA LYS A 106 -22.30 6.77 6.06
C LYS A 106 -21.97 8.04 6.81
N ILE A 107 -21.03 8.81 6.27
CA ILE A 107 -20.65 10.13 6.78
C ILE A 107 -21.28 11.23 5.92
N SER A 108 -21.66 12.35 6.54
CA SER A 108 -22.25 13.49 5.82
C SER A 108 -21.20 14.25 5.00
N ASN A 109 -21.63 14.89 3.91
CA ASN A 109 -20.75 15.66 3.03
C ASN A 109 -19.98 16.79 3.77
N ASN A 110 -20.58 17.40 4.80
CA ASN A 110 -19.91 18.45 5.59
C ASN A 110 -18.70 17.91 6.35
N ILE A 111 -18.79 16.68 6.84
CA ILE A 111 -17.68 16.01 7.52
C ILE A 111 -16.65 15.53 6.50
N GLU A 112 -17.07 15.04 5.33
CA GLU A 112 -16.15 14.72 4.23
C GLU A 112 -15.30 15.92 3.79
N SER A 113 -15.89 17.13 3.74
CA SER A 113 -15.13 18.36 3.53
C SER A 113 -14.10 18.63 4.63
N LYS A 114 -14.41 18.27 5.88
CA LYS A 114 -13.47 18.36 7.01
C LYS A 114 -12.32 17.37 6.88
N PHE A 115 -12.56 16.15 6.42
CA PHE A 115 -11.48 15.20 6.10
C PHE A 115 -10.49 15.80 5.08
N LYS A 116 -10.99 16.45 4.02
CA LYS A 116 -10.15 17.10 3.01
C LYS A 116 -9.33 18.27 3.57
N GLU A 117 -9.94 19.09 4.42
CA GLU A 117 -9.28 20.21 5.09
C GLU A 117 -8.10 19.70 5.92
N ILE A 118 -8.34 18.72 6.80
CA ILE A 118 -7.29 18.14 7.66
C ILE A 118 -6.23 17.38 6.85
N ALA A 119 -6.61 16.68 5.78
CA ALA A 119 -5.65 15.99 4.91
C ALA A 119 -4.64 16.96 4.28
N ASN A 120 -5.08 18.16 3.88
CA ASN A 120 -4.22 19.20 3.34
C ASN A 120 -3.28 19.81 4.38
N GLU A 121 -3.69 19.84 5.66
CA GLU A 121 -2.84 20.29 6.77
C GLU A 121 -1.78 19.25 7.14
N LEU A 122 -2.18 17.97 7.21
CA LEU A 122 -1.30 16.86 7.60
C LEU A 122 -0.25 16.56 6.54
N ALA A 123 -0.68 16.52 5.28
CA ALA A 123 0.16 16.16 4.15
C ALA A 123 0.02 17.22 3.05
N PRO A 124 0.63 18.40 3.20
CA PRO A 124 0.52 19.45 2.18
C PRO A 124 1.20 18.98 0.88
N ASP A 125 0.65 19.37 -0.26
CA ASP A 125 1.25 19.07 -1.56
C ASP A 125 2.61 19.80 -1.71
N PRO A 126 3.73 19.07 -1.82
CA PRO A 126 5.05 19.67 -1.98
C PRO A 126 5.20 20.44 -3.31
N LEU A 127 4.36 20.14 -4.31
CA LEU A 127 4.35 20.79 -5.62
C LEU A 127 3.22 21.80 -5.76
N ASN A 128 2.53 22.15 -4.67
CA ASN A 128 1.45 23.13 -4.71
C ASN A 128 1.97 24.45 -5.33
N MET A 129 1.40 24.83 -6.47
CA MET A 129 1.84 25.99 -7.24
C MET A 129 1.79 27.29 -6.42
N ASP A 130 0.79 27.48 -5.57
CA ASP A 130 0.68 28.67 -4.73
C ASP A 130 1.79 28.70 -3.67
N ARG A 131 2.13 27.53 -3.10
CA ARG A 131 3.26 27.40 -2.17
C ARG A 131 4.59 27.61 -2.87
N LEU A 132 4.76 27.12 -4.09
CA LEU A 132 5.96 27.36 -4.90
C LEU A 132 6.09 28.85 -5.25
N ILE A 133 4.99 29.51 -5.64
CA ILE A 133 4.96 30.95 -5.90
C ILE A 133 5.29 31.73 -4.63
N LEU A 134 4.65 31.42 -3.51
CA LEU A 134 4.93 32.05 -2.22
C LEU A 134 6.38 31.82 -1.78
N ASN A 135 6.90 30.60 -1.89
CA ASN A 135 8.29 30.31 -1.59
C ASN A 135 9.25 31.07 -2.51
N ARG A 136 8.96 31.24 -3.80
CA ARG A 136 9.74 32.10 -4.71
C ARG A 136 9.65 33.58 -4.33
N LEU A 137 8.51 34.04 -3.82
CA LEU A 137 8.30 35.41 -3.37
C LEU A 137 9.02 35.69 -2.04
N PHE A 138 9.00 34.74 -1.11
CA PHE A 138 9.66 34.84 0.20
C PHE A 138 11.16 34.55 0.13
N HIS A 139 11.57 33.63 -0.74
CA HIS A 139 12.96 33.33 -1.06
C HIS A 139 13.28 33.90 -2.44
N GLN A 140 13.59 35.20 -2.52
CA GLN A 140 14.34 35.75 -3.65
C GLN A 140 15.79 35.21 -3.65
N THR A 141 15.95 33.90 -3.70
CA THR A 141 17.24 33.20 -3.80
C THR A 141 17.21 32.44 -5.12
N PRO A 142 18.18 32.68 -6.02
CA PRO A 142 18.05 32.32 -7.43
C PRO A 142 17.99 30.81 -7.59
N ASP A 143 16.95 30.33 -8.27
CA ASP A 143 16.94 28.97 -8.78
C ASP A 143 18.19 28.77 -9.66
N SER A 144 18.98 27.76 -9.34
CA SER A 144 20.02 27.23 -10.21
C SER A 144 19.48 27.04 -11.63
N PRO A 145 20.28 27.31 -12.69
CA PRO A 145 19.75 27.61 -14.01
C PRO A 145 18.96 26.43 -14.59
N ASP A 146 17.76 26.76 -15.07
CA ASP A 146 16.95 25.90 -15.94
C ASP A 146 17.84 25.36 -17.08
N LYS A 147 18.08 24.04 -17.08
CA LYS A 147 18.58 23.33 -18.26
C LYS A 147 17.45 23.21 -19.30
N LYS A 148 17.02 24.34 -19.85
CA LYS A 148 16.23 24.42 -21.08
C LYS A 148 16.62 25.66 -21.84
N ASN A 149 17.76 25.57 -22.54
CA ASN A 149 18.02 26.24 -23.81
C ASN A 149 19.29 25.62 -24.39
N ILE A 150 19.13 24.52 -25.12
CA ILE A 150 20.07 24.13 -26.17
C ILE A 150 19.25 24.19 -27.45
N ASN A 151 19.46 25.28 -28.19
CA ASN A 151 19.28 25.30 -29.65
C ASN A 151 20.35 24.43 -30.28
#